data_AF-A0A5A7MU24-F1
#
_entry.id   AF-A0A5A7MU24-F1
#
_cell.length_a   1.000
_cell.length_b   1.000
_cell.length_c   1.000
_cell.angle_alpha   90.00
_cell.angle_beta   90.00
_cell.angle_gamma   90.00
#
_symmetry.space_group_name_H-M   'P 1'
#
loop_
_entity.id
_entity.type
_entity.pdbx_description
1 polymer ?
#
loop_
_entity_poly.entity_id
_entity_poly.type
_entity_poly.pdbx_seq_one_letter_code
_entity_poly.pdbx_strand_id
1 'polypeptide(L)'
;MSHPTVKRGIDYLKNLQEDDGSWYGRWGTNYVYGTWSVLSALNAVGVDMDADYVQKAVNWLKARQNDDGGWGESGDSYYEHMKHDAAPSTPSQTAWALLGLMAAGHVKDEATRKGIDFLLAHPRTKDGRWEEPWYNAVGFPRVFYLRYHGYSHFFPVWALSRYRNLTRSNDKSVQWGM
;
A
#
# COMPACT_ATOMS: atom_id res chain seq x y z
N MET A 1 20.33 6.48 13.02
CA MET A 1 19.17 6.20 13.91
C MET A 1 19.67 5.62 15.22
N SER A 2 19.45 6.31 16.34
CA SER A 2 20.12 6.02 17.62
C SER A 2 19.26 5.31 18.68
N HIS A 3 17.92 5.26 18.53
CA HIS A 3 17.07 4.67 19.56
C HIS A 3 17.03 3.13 19.46
N PRO A 4 17.47 2.37 20.50
CA PRO A 4 17.59 0.91 20.45
C PRO A 4 16.27 0.19 20.10
N THR A 5 15.13 0.71 20.56
CA THR A 5 13.81 0.12 20.24
C THR A 5 13.44 0.27 18.76
N VAL A 6 13.75 1.40 18.14
CA VAL A 6 13.46 1.62 16.71
C VAL A 6 14.34 0.70 15.86
N LYS A 7 15.63 0.57 16.23
CA LYS A 7 16.54 -0.36 15.56
C LYS A 7 16.03 -1.81 15.63
N ARG A 8 15.65 -2.29 16.82
CA ARG A 8 15.06 -3.64 16.95
C ARG A 8 13.79 -3.83 16.14
N GLY A 9 12.95 -2.80 16.04
CA GLY A 9 11.75 -2.82 15.20
C GLY A 9 12.07 -2.97 13.72
N ILE A 10 13.06 -2.23 13.21
CA ILE A 10 13.50 -2.34 11.82
C ILE A 10 14.12 -3.71 11.54
N ASP A 11 14.99 -4.18 12.44
CA ASP A 11 15.61 -5.50 12.29
C ASP A 11 14.54 -6.61 12.26
N TYR A 12 13.49 -6.49 13.09
CA TYR A 12 12.34 -7.38 13.07
C TYR A 12 11.58 -7.33 11.74
N LEU A 13 11.28 -6.14 11.22
CA LEU A 13 10.60 -5.99 9.93
C LEU A 13 11.42 -6.57 8.79
N LYS A 14 12.74 -6.36 8.77
CA LYS A 14 13.63 -6.94 7.77
C LYS A 14 13.62 -8.47 7.80
N ASN A 15 13.58 -9.07 8.99
CA ASN A 15 13.51 -10.53 9.13
C ASN A 15 12.15 -11.13 8.77
N LEU A 16 11.10 -10.31 8.67
CA LEU A 16 9.76 -10.74 8.25
C LEU A 16 9.45 -10.43 6.79
N GLN A 17 10.39 -9.83 6.04
CA GLN A 17 10.18 -9.60 4.62
C GLN A 17 10.13 -10.93 3.89
N GLU A 18 9.14 -11.09 3.01
CA GLU A 18 9.00 -12.26 2.15
C GLU A 18 10.11 -12.31 1.09
N ASP A 19 10.33 -13.50 0.53
CA ASP A 19 11.34 -13.71 -0.52
C ASP A 19 11.04 -12.91 -1.80
N ASP A 20 9.81 -12.45 -2.01
CA ASP A 20 9.43 -11.58 -3.13
C ASP A 20 9.55 -10.07 -2.80
N GLY A 21 9.83 -9.73 -1.55
CA GLY A 21 9.98 -8.35 -1.05
C GLY A 21 8.76 -7.78 -0.34
N SER A 22 7.64 -8.48 -0.33
CA SER A 22 6.41 -8.02 0.33
C SER A 22 6.42 -8.26 1.85
N TRP A 23 5.42 -7.70 2.54
CA TRP A 23 5.15 -8.01 3.95
C TRP A 23 3.70 -8.44 4.14
N TYR A 24 3.52 -9.50 4.93
CA TYR A 24 2.22 -10.04 5.28
C TYR A 24 1.34 -9.02 6.04
N GLY A 25 0.09 -8.84 5.57
CA GLY A 25 -0.91 -7.98 6.16
C GLY A 25 -1.77 -8.72 7.18
N ARG A 26 -1.49 -8.54 8.47
CA ARG A 26 -2.29 -9.23 9.52
C ARG A 26 -3.73 -8.71 9.66
N TRP A 27 -4.00 -7.46 9.27
CA TRP A 27 -5.28 -6.79 9.57
C TRP A 27 -6.00 -6.19 8.35
N GLY A 28 -5.26 -5.80 7.32
CA GLY A 28 -5.80 -5.45 6.01
C GLY A 28 -5.45 -6.52 5.00
N THR A 29 -6.32 -6.77 4.04
CA THR A 29 -6.10 -7.79 2.99
C THR A 29 -5.21 -7.23 1.88
N ASN A 30 -4.01 -7.76 1.63
CA ASN A 30 -3.11 -8.52 2.50
C ASN A 30 -1.69 -7.95 2.34
N TYR A 31 -0.92 -8.41 1.35
CA TYR A 31 0.46 -8.03 1.18
C TYR A 31 0.62 -6.58 0.72
N VAL A 32 -0.33 -6.03 -0.03
CA VAL A 32 -0.35 -4.59 -0.36
C VAL A 32 -0.48 -3.76 0.92
N TYR A 33 -1.36 -4.17 1.84
CA TYR A 33 -1.55 -3.49 3.13
C TYR A 33 -0.29 -3.55 4.01
N GLY A 34 0.28 -4.75 4.18
CA GLY A 34 1.49 -4.95 4.98
C GLY A 34 2.68 -4.19 4.41
N THR A 35 2.88 -4.28 3.10
CA THR A 35 3.99 -3.62 2.40
C THR A 35 3.90 -2.10 2.48
N TRP A 36 2.72 -1.51 2.24
CA TRP A 36 2.52 -0.07 2.43
C TRP A 36 2.87 0.36 3.86
N SER A 37 2.34 -0.36 4.86
CA SER A 37 2.55 -0.01 6.27
C SER A 37 4.04 0.01 6.64
N VAL A 38 4.80 -0.98 6.16
CA VAL A 38 6.24 -1.07 6.41
C VAL A 38 7.00 0.02 5.68
N LEU A 39 6.73 0.28 4.40
CA LEU A 39 7.39 1.35 3.64
C LEU A 39 7.16 2.73 4.27
N SER A 40 5.93 3.01 4.71
CA SER A 40 5.60 4.23 5.46
C SER A 40 6.36 4.32 6.77
N ALA A 41 6.45 3.22 7.54
CA ALA A 41 7.18 3.20 8.79
C ALA A 41 8.68 3.46 8.58
N LEU A 42 9.31 2.82 7.60
CA LEU A 42 10.73 2.98 7.25
C LEU A 42 11.04 4.43 6.84
N ASN A 43 10.18 5.02 6.01
CA ASN A 43 10.30 6.43 5.62
C ASN A 43 10.22 7.35 6.85
N ALA A 44 9.23 7.14 7.72
CA ALA A 44 9.00 7.99 8.90
C ALA A 44 10.17 7.99 9.89
N VAL A 45 10.95 6.90 9.94
CA VAL A 45 12.11 6.80 10.82
C VAL A 45 13.43 7.16 10.12
N GLY A 46 13.38 7.57 8.85
CA GLY A 46 14.53 8.05 8.09
C GLY A 46 15.48 6.95 7.62
N VAL A 47 14.95 5.77 7.31
CA VAL A 47 15.69 4.72 6.60
C VAL A 47 15.99 5.19 5.19
N ASP A 48 17.16 4.78 4.68
CA ASP A 48 17.50 4.94 3.27
C ASP A 48 16.52 4.14 2.39
N MET A 49 15.66 4.86 1.66
CA MET A 49 14.64 4.24 0.81
C MET A 49 15.21 3.67 -0.49
N ASP A 50 16.50 3.92 -0.79
CA ASP A 50 17.21 3.30 -1.91
C ASP A 50 17.86 1.95 -1.53
N ALA A 51 17.75 1.52 -0.27
CA ALA A 51 18.28 0.23 0.17
C ALA A 51 17.62 -0.96 -0.55
N ASP A 52 18.39 -2.01 -0.85
CA ASP A 52 17.95 -3.16 -1.66
C ASP A 52 16.62 -3.76 -1.22
N TYR A 53 16.43 -3.95 0.08
CA TYR A 53 15.20 -4.55 0.63
C TYR A 53 13.97 -3.64 0.46
N VAL A 54 14.16 -2.32 0.47
CA VAL A 54 13.09 -1.36 0.17
C VAL A 54 12.76 -1.39 -1.32
N GLN A 55 13.78 -1.35 -2.18
CA GLN A 55 13.60 -1.38 -3.63
C GLN A 55 12.98 -2.69 -4.11
N LYS A 56 13.27 -3.82 -3.44
CA LYS A 56 12.60 -5.10 -3.68
C LYS A 56 11.09 -5.01 -3.45
N ALA A 57 10.67 -4.38 -2.35
CA ALA A 57 9.26 -4.15 -2.04
C ALA A 57 8.57 -3.18 -3.01
N VAL A 58 9.27 -2.13 -3.43
CA VAL A 58 8.80 -1.21 -4.47
C VAL A 58 8.55 -1.95 -5.79
N ASN A 59 9.51 -2.78 -6.21
CA ASN A 59 9.40 -3.55 -7.43
C ASN A 59 8.27 -4.57 -7.34
N TRP A 60 8.07 -5.18 -6.17
CA TRP A 60 6.92 -6.04 -5.92
C TRP A 60 5.59 -5.30 -6.10
N LEU A 61 5.43 -4.10 -5.50
CA LEU A 61 4.23 -3.29 -5.68
C LEU A 61 3.98 -2.98 -7.16
N LYS A 62 5.01 -2.56 -7.89
CA LYS A 62 4.88 -2.25 -9.33
C LYS A 62 4.49 -3.48 -10.15
N ALA A 63 5.07 -4.64 -9.85
CA ALA A 63 4.76 -5.89 -10.54
C ALA A 63 3.33 -6.40 -10.24
N ARG A 64 2.73 -5.96 -9.14
CA ARG A 64 1.37 -6.35 -8.72
C ARG A 64 0.27 -5.39 -9.21
N GLN A 65 0.61 -4.37 -9.99
CA GLN A 65 -0.37 -3.46 -10.57
C GLN A 65 -1.20 -4.20 -11.64
N ASN A 66 -2.52 -4.04 -11.58
CA ASN A 66 -3.44 -4.56 -12.60
C ASN A 66 -3.40 -3.68 -13.87
N ASP A 67 -3.91 -4.22 -14.98
CA ASP A 67 -3.94 -3.52 -16.28
C ASP A 67 -4.77 -2.21 -16.24
N ASP A 68 -5.75 -2.12 -15.34
CA ASP A 68 -6.57 -0.92 -15.12
C ASP A 68 -5.84 0.18 -14.31
N GLY A 69 -4.60 -0.08 -13.88
CA GLY A 69 -3.77 0.82 -13.09
C GLY A 69 -3.98 0.72 -11.58
N GLY A 70 -4.96 -0.05 -11.10
CA GLY A 70 -5.20 -0.25 -9.68
C GLY A 70 -4.47 -1.46 -9.09
N TRP A 71 -4.75 -1.72 -7.81
CA TRP A 71 -4.27 -2.90 -7.07
C TRP A 71 -5.43 -3.61 -6.37
N GLY A 72 -5.34 -4.94 -6.31
CA GLY A 72 -6.34 -5.79 -5.69
C GLY A 72 -5.79 -7.14 -5.25
N GLU A 73 -6.19 -7.56 -4.06
CA GLU A 73 -6.00 -8.85 -3.41
C GLU A 73 -7.33 -9.31 -2.83
N SER A 74 -7.67 -10.59 -3.03
CA SER A 74 -8.83 -11.22 -2.40
C SER A 74 -8.48 -11.80 -1.02
N GLY A 75 -9.49 -12.25 -0.28
CA GLY A 75 -9.28 -13.02 0.94
C GLY A 75 -8.53 -14.35 0.73
N ASP A 76 -8.38 -14.80 -0.51
CA ASP A 76 -7.65 -16.02 -0.84
C ASP A 76 -6.13 -15.80 -0.79
N SER A 77 -5.68 -14.54 -0.82
CA SER A 77 -4.26 -14.19 -0.64
C SER A 77 -3.67 -14.66 0.70
N TYR A 78 -4.49 -15.10 1.66
CA TYR A 78 -4.05 -15.73 2.90
C TYR A 78 -3.72 -17.23 2.76
N TYR A 79 -3.99 -17.84 1.61
CA TYR A 79 -3.50 -19.17 1.26
C TYR A 79 -2.20 -19.05 0.47
N GLU A 80 -1.16 -19.72 0.94
CA GLU A 80 0.19 -19.61 0.37
C GLU A 80 0.25 -19.81 -1.15
N HIS A 81 -0.49 -20.80 -1.65
CA HIS A 81 -0.52 -21.13 -3.09
C HIS A 81 -1.33 -20.15 -3.95
N MET A 82 -2.10 -19.24 -3.34
CA MET A 82 -2.94 -18.23 -4.01
C MET A 82 -2.47 -16.80 -3.73
N LYS A 83 -1.36 -16.60 -2.99
CA LYS A 83 -0.89 -15.27 -2.59
C LYS A 83 -0.58 -14.33 -3.77
N HIS A 84 -0.32 -14.89 -4.95
CA HIS A 84 -0.04 -14.16 -6.18
C HIS A 84 -1.22 -14.09 -7.15
N ASP A 85 -2.39 -14.61 -6.80
CA ASP A 85 -3.55 -14.60 -7.68
C ASP A 85 -4.09 -13.18 -7.83
N ALA A 86 -4.29 -12.74 -9.08
CA ALA A 86 -4.83 -11.43 -9.35
C ALA A 86 -6.27 -11.32 -8.83
N ALA A 87 -6.60 -10.17 -8.24
CA ALA A 87 -7.97 -9.83 -7.85
C ALA A 87 -8.34 -8.45 -8.42
N PRO A 88 -9.65 -8.16 -8.58
CA PRO A 88 -10.09 -6.88 -9.08
C PRO A 88 -9.54 -5.71 -8.27
N SER A 89 -9.14 -4.64 -8.96
CA SER A 89 -8.64 -3.44 -8.31
C SER A 89 -9.67 -2.85 -7.36
N THR A 90 -9.21 -2.41 -6.20
CA THR A 90 -10.07 -1.74 -5.21
C THR A 90 -9.49 -0.37 -4.84
N PRO A 91 -10.35 0.64 -4.60
CA PRO A 91 -9.92 1.98 -4.21
C PRO A 91 -9.01 1.98 -2.96
N SER A 92 -9.33 1.20 -1.93
CA SER A 92 -8.55 1.15 -0.69
C SER A 92 -7.16 0.53 -0.90
N GLN A 93 -7.08 -0.61 -1.61
CA GLN A 93 -5.79 -1.26 -1.86
C GLN A 93 -4.93 -0.49 -2.86
N THR A 94 -5.55 0.12 -3.88
CA THR A 94 -4.86 1.05 -4.78
C THR A 94 -4.28 2.22 -4.01
N ALA A 95 -5.04 2.79 -3.07
CA ALA A 95 -4.54 3.86 -2.20
C ALA A 95 -3.36 3.40 -1.32
N TRP A 96 -3.38 2.19 -0.76
CA TRP A 96 -2.24 1.65 -0.01
C TRP A 96 -0.98 1.52 -0.87
N ALA A 97 -1.09 0.90 -2.05
CA ALA A 97 0.03 0.78 -2.98
C ALA A 97 0.63 2.16 -3.31
N LEU A 98 -0.22 3.14 -3.63
CA LEU A 98 0.19 4.52 -3.89
C LEU A 98 0.89 5.17 -2.69
N LEU A 99 0.33 5.02 -1.49
CA LEU A 99 0.93 5.56 -0.27
C LEU A 99 2.32 4.95 0.00
N GLY A 100 2.49 3.64 -0.25
CA GLY A 100 3.76 2.93 -0.12
C GLY A 100 4.80 3.35 -1.14
N LEU A 101 4.42 3.42 -2.43
CA LEU A 101 5.28 3.91 -3.50
C LEU A 101 5.76 5.35 -3.23
N MET A 102 4.84 6.23 -2.82
CA MET A 102 5.20 7.61 -2.48
C MET A 102 6.08 7.71 -1.22
N ALA A 103 5.86 6.87 -0.21
CA ALA A 103 6.73 6.81 0.98
C ALA A 103 8.16 6.38 0.62
N ALA A 104 8.32 5.53 -0.39
CA ALA A 104 9.61 5.15 -0.95
C ALA A 104 10.17 6.14 -1.99
N GLY A 105 9.54 7.31 -2.18
CA GLY A 105 10.03 8.35 -3.09
C GLY A 105 9.64 8.16 -4.57
N HIS A 106 8.84 7.14 -4.90
CA HIS A 106 8.43 6.81 -6.27
C HIS A 106 7.20 7.60 -6.75
N VAL A 107 7.18 8.90 -6.47
CA VAL A 107 6.04 9.79 -6.81
C VAL A 107 5.88 9.97 -8.32
N LYS A 108 7.00 10.00 -9.06
CA LYS A 108 7.02 10.28 -10.51
C LYS A 108 6.96 9.02 -11.38
N ASP A 109 6.85 7.85 -10.77
CA ASP A 109 6.84 6.59 -11.48
C ASP A 109 5.52 6.40 -12.24
N GLU A 110 5.58 5.71 -13.38
CA GLU A 110 4.41 5.43 -14.21
C GLU A 110 3.33 4.66 -13.44
N ALA A 111 3.74 3.70 -12.59
CA ALA A 111 2.81 2.93 -11.76
C ALA A 111 2.02 3.85 -10.81
N THR A 112 2.69 4.82 -10.18
CA THR A 112 2.03 5.82 -9.32
C THR A 112 1.04 6.65 -10.11
N ARG A 113 1.42 7.14 -11.30
CA ARG A 113 0.50 7.90 -12.17
C ARG A 113 -0.75 7.09 -12.54
N LYS A 114 -0.57 5.83 -12.98
CA LYS A 114 -1.69 4.94 -13.33
C LYS A 114 -2.63 4.68 -12.16
N GLY A 115 -2.11 4.51 -10.94
CA GLY A 115 -2.95 4.36 -9.75
C GLY A 115 -3.73 5.63 -9.39
N ILE A 116 -3.14 6.81 -9.59
CA ILE A 116 -3.85 8.09 -9.43
C ILE A 116 -4.97 8.20 -10.47
N ASP A 117 -4.68 7.86 -11.73
CA ASP A 117 -5.66 7.87 -12.82
C ASP A 117 -6.83 6.91 -12.51
N PHE A 118 -6.54 5.69 -12.01
CA PHE A 118 -7.54 4.75 -11.52
C PHE A 118 -8.44 5.39 -10.45
N LEU A 119 -7.87 5.96 -9.38
CA LEU A 119 -8.67 6.58 -8.31
C LEU A 119 -9.49 7.79 -8.80
N LEU A 120 -9.02 8.53 -9.79
CA LEU A 120 -9.78 9.66 -10.34
C LEU A 120 -10.94 9.21 -11.23
N ALA A 121 -10.75 8.12 -11.99
CA ALA A 121 -11.75 7.57 -12.90
C ALA A 121 -12.77 6.64 -12.23
N HIS A 122 -12.42 6.04 -11.09
CA HIS A 122 -13.26 5.03 -10.44
C HIS A 122 -14.60 5.61 -9.94
N PRO A 123 -15.73 4.88 -10.10
CA PRO A 123 -17.05 5.35 -9.69
C PRO A 123 -17.13 5.77 -8.22
N ARG A 124 -17.93 6.81 -7.97
CA ARG A 124 -18.22 7.30 -6.62
C ARG A 124 -19.71 7.36 -6.37
N THR A 125 -20.08 7.04 -5.14
CA THR A 125 -21.43 7.21 -4.63
C THR A 125 -21.80 8.70 -4.56
N LYS A 126 -23.09 9.00 -4.42
CA LYS A 126 -23.60 10.39 -4.34
C LYS A 126 -22.99 11.21 -3.19
N ASP A 127 -22.56 10.55 -2.12
CA ASP A 127 -21.89 11.15 -0.97
C ASP A 127 -20.35 11.13 -1.08
N GLY A 128 -19.81 10.81 -2.27
CA GLY A 128 -18.40 10.97 -2.59
C GLY A 128 -17.46 9.86 -2.11
N ARG A 129 -17.99 8.71 -1.69
CA ARG A 129 -17.17 7.51 -1.41
C ARG A 129 -16.89 6.78 -2.70
N TRP A 130 -15.74 6.13 -2.80
CA TRP A 130 -15.51 5.25 -3.94
C TRP A 130 -16.34 3.98 -3.80
N GLU A 131 -16.86 3.49 -4.92
CA GLU A 131 -17.59 2.23 -4.92
C GLU A 131 -16.61 1.06 -4.76
N GLU A 132 -16.73 0.32 -3.65
CA GLU A 132 -15.87 -0.81 -3.35
C GLU A 132 -16.71 -1.95 -2.76
N PRO A 133 -17.22 -2.89 -3.56
CA PRO A 133 -18.13 -3.93 -3.07
C PRO A 133 -17.44 -5.03 -2.24
N TRP A 134 -16.11 -5.16 -2.40
CA TRP A 134 -15.32 -6.26 -1.84
C TRP A 134 -14.91 -6.05 -0.37
N TYR A 135 -14.60 -7.15 0.31
CA TYR A 135 -14.00 -7.12 1.65
C TYR A 135 -12.55 -6.61 1.57
N ASN A 136 -12.16 -5.76 2.50
CA ASN A 136 -10.87 -5.06 2.49
C ASN A 136 -10.03 -5.29 3.76
N ALA A 137 -10.54 -6.10 4.69
CA ALA A 137 -9.83 -6.43 5.91
C ALA A 137 -10.11 -7.86 6.38
N VAL A 138 -9.35 -8.28 7.37
CA VAL A 138 -9.44 -9.61 7.95
C VAL A 138 -9.49 -9.51 9.48
N GLY A 139 -10.34 -10.31 10.12
CA GLY A 139 -10.24 -10.54 11.56
C GLY A 139 -9.40 -11.78 11.84
N PHE A 140 -9.81 -12.91 11.26
CA PHE A 140 -9.10 -14.19 11.33
C PHE A 140 -8.80 -14.70 9.92
N PRO A 141 -7.53 -14.70 9.48
CA PRO A 141 -7.15 -15.20 8.17
C PRO A 141 -7.74 -16.57 7.86
N ARG A 142 -8.41 -16.68 6.70
CA ARG A 142 -9.09 -17.89 6.19
C ARG A 142 -10.39 -18.28 6.90
N VAL A 143 -10.86 -17.49 7.87
CA VAL A 143 -12.04 -17.82 8.68
C VAL A 143 -13.03 -16.65 8.77
N PHE A 144 -12.56 -15.41 8.87
CA PHE A 144 -13.41 -14.25 9.12
C PHE A 144 -12.86 -12.97 8.48
N TYR A 145 -13.65 -12.41 7.56
CA TYR A 145 -13.30 -11.23 6.76
C TYR A 145 -14.23 -10.04 7.08
N LEU A 146 -13.67 -8.84 6.98
CA LEU A 146 -14.31 -7.59 7.38
C LEU A 146 -14.32 -6.60 6.22
N ARG A 147 -15.36 -5.77 6.18
CA ARG A 147 -15.43 -4.62 5.28
C ARG A 147 -15.48 -3.36 6.11
N TYR A 148 -14.38 -2.62 6.14
CA TYR A 148 -14.37 -1.29 6.72
C TYR A 148 -14.94 -0.30 5.70
N HIS A 149 -16.18 0.12 5.89
CA HIS A 149 -16.86 1.04 4.97
C HIS A 149 -16.14 2.38 4.79
N GLY A 150 -15.38 2.83 5.80
CA GLY A 150 -14.60 4.06 5.72
C GLY A 150 -13.39 3.99 4.78
N TYR A 151 -12.82 2.80 4.55
CA TYR A 151 -11.55 2.65 3.81
C TYR A 151 -11.67 3.17 2.38
N SER A 152 -12.80 2.87 1.72
CA SER A 152 -13.16 3.38 0.39
C SER A 152 -13.32 4.91 0.29
N HIS A 153 -13.24 5.63 1.41
CA HIS A 153 -13.32 7.09 1.44
C HIS A 153 -12.00 7.72 1.87
N PHE A 154 -11.50 7.40 3.07
CA PHE A 154 -10.36 8.14 3.61
C PHE A 154 -9.02 7.76 2.96
N PHE A 155 -8.80 6.50 2.56
CA PHE A 155 -7.54 6.12 1.93
C PHE A 155 -7.36 6.74 0.54
N PRO A 156 -8.36 6.71 -0.36
CA PRO A 156 -8.26 7.44 -1.64
C PRO A 156 -8.02 8.94 -1.45
N VAL A 157 -8.74 9.59 -0.53
CA VAL A 157 -8.55 11.02 -0.23
C VAL A 157 -7.13 11.29 0.27
N TRP A 158 -6.60 10.42 1.13
CA TRP A 158 -5.24 10.53 1.64
C TRP A 158 -4.20 10.37 0.52
N ALA A 159 -4.30 9.31 -0.30
CA ALA A 159 -3.38 9.06 -1.40
C ALA A 159 -3.36 10.23 -2.39
N LEU A 160 -4.54 10.71 -2.82
CA LEU A 160 -4.66 11.85 -3.73
C LEU A 160 -4.09 13.15 -3.12
N SER A 161 -4.34 13.38 -1.83
CA SER A 161 -3.82 14.56 -1.14
C SER A 161 -2.30 14.52 -1.00
N ARG A 162 -1.73 13.36 -0.65
CA ARG A 162 -0.28 13.15 -0.57
C ARG A 162 0.36 13.37 -1.94
N TYR A 163 -0.21 12.77 -3.00
CA TYR A 163 0.28 12.92 -4.37
C TYR A 163 0.28 14.39 -4.81
N ARG A 164 -0.82 15.11 -4.61
CA ARG A 164 -0.92 16.54 -4.92
C ARG A 164 0.14 17.37 -4.19
N ASN A 165 0.40 17.08 -2.93
CA ASN A 165 1.36 17.85 -2.13
C ASN A 165 2.81 17.59 -2.58
N LEU A 166 3.19 16.32 -2.78
CA LEU A 166 4.54 15.93 -3.22
C LEU A 166 4.85 16.43 -4.64
N THR A 167 3.87 16.41 -5.54
CA THR A 167 4.03 16.94 -6.90
C THR A 167 4.22 18.46 -6.93
N ARG A 168 3.59 19.19 -6.00
CA ARG A 168 3.71 20.66 -5.90
C ARG A 168 4.98 21.12 -5.20
N SER A 169 5.42 20.44 -4.15
CA SER A 169 6.65 20.80 -3.43
C SER A 169 7.93 20.35 -4.13
N ASN A 170 7.81 19.40 -5.07
CA ASN A 170 8.93 18.68 -5.69
C ASN A 170 9.84 17.97 -4.66
N ASP A 171 9.30 17.70 -3.47
CA ASP A 171 9.95 16.92 -2.40
C ASP A 171 9.82 15.43 -2.72
N LYS A 172 10.86 14.65 -2.41
CA LYS A 172 10.89 13.20 -2.57
C LYS A 172 10.53 12.46 -1.28
N SER A 173 10.44 13.18 -0.16
CA SER A 173 10.19 12.61 1.16
C SER A 173 8.78 12.97 1.68
N VAL A 174 8.12 12.01 2.33
CA VAL A 174 6.85 12.25 3.00
C VAL A 174 7.14 12.83 4.38
N GLN A 175 6.87 14.12 4.57
CA GLN A 175 7.13 14.78 5.85
C GLN A 175 6.08 14.45 6.93
N TRP A 176 4.82 14.19 6.54
CA TRP A 176 3.70 14.03 7.47
C TRP A 176 2.71 12.95 7.04
N GLY A 177 2.17 12.24 8.03
CA GLY A 177 1.24 11.12 7.87
C GLY A 177 1.97 9.87 7.37
N MET A 178 1.98 8.79 8.17
CA MET A 178 2.49 7.48 7.76
C MET A 178 1.64 6.87 6.66
#